data_AF-A0A521QHP1-F1
#
_entry.id   AF-A0A521QHP1-F1
#
_cell.length_a   1.000
_cell.length_b   1.000
_cell.length_c   1.000
_cell.angle_alpha   90.00
_cell.angle_beta   90.00
_cell.angle_gamma   90.00
#
_symmetry.space_group_name_H-M   'P 1'
#
loop_
_entity.id
_entity.type
_entity.pdbx_description
1 polymer ?
#
loop_
_entity_poly.entity_id
_entity_poly.type
_entity_poly.pdbx_seq_one_letter_code
_entity_poly.pdbx_strand_id
1 'polypeptide(L)'
;MFRRLVLPLLLALALPWGAHGQQWSTYRPVGAGFSIDLPGEPTIESETSESAAGPVETHSASVEVGQAGYVSMYTVYPESTGMEADEALDAARDGMLEDGKSKLREENRLTISNIPARRVALYDTESKLVIVNLMVYRNNTLYQSIYAAPPDQEDTDNSRRFFASFKLIER
;
A
#
# COMPACT_ATOMS: atom_id res chain seq x y z
N MET A 1 16.67 1.57 75.06
CA MET A 1 17.03 2.60 74.06
C MET A 1 16.62 2.09 72.69
N PHE A 2 15.66 2.76 72.06
CA PHE A 2 14.90 2.25 70.91
C PHE A 2 15.72 2.23 69.61
N ARG A 3 15.78 1.05 68.98
CA ARG A 3 16.34 0.78 67.65
C ARG A 3 15.36 1.29 66.60
N ARG A 4 15.70 2.39 65.92
CA ARG A 4 14.86 3.02 64.90
C ARG A 4 14.75 2.13 63.65
N LEU A 5 13.51 1.77 63.32
CA LEU A 5 13.08 1.23 62.04
C LEU A 5 13.32 2.29 60.95
N VAL A 6 13.96 1.93 59.84
CA VAL A 6 13.92 2.72 58.60
C VAL A 6 13.24 1.85 57.56
N LEU A 7 12.02 2.25 57.18
CA LEU A 7 11.22 1.65 56.12
C LEU A 7 11.58 2.40 54.83
N PRO A 8 12.10 1.75 53.77
CA PRO A 8 12.26 2.44 52.49
C PRO A 8 10.88 2.52 51.81
N LEU A 9 10.50 3.75 51.47
CA LEU A 9 9.34 4.09 50.66
C LEU A 9 9.58 3.60 49.22
N LEU A 10 8.95 2.50 48.83
CA LEU A 10 8.86 2.03 47.45
C LEU A 10 7.95 2.98 46.66
N LEU A 11 8.54 3.95 45.97
CA LEU A 11 7.86 4.77 44.99
C LEU A 11 7.65 3.92 43.73
N ALA A 12 6.50 3.25 43.64
CA ALA A 12 6.09 2.57 42.41
C ALA A 12 5.78 3.62 41.34
N LEU A 13 6.75 3.89 40.47
CA LEU A 13 6.55 4.68 39.27
C LEU A 13 5.69 3.84 38.31
N ALA A 14 4.39 4.08 38.32
CA ALA A 14 3.50 3.54 37.30
C ALA A 14 3.82 4.29 36.00
N LEU A 15 4.70 3.73 35.17
CA LEU A 15 4.86 4.21 33.79
C LEU A 15 3.52 3.95 33.10
N PRO A 16 2.83 4.98 32.59
CA PRO A 16 1.67 4.73 31.76
C PRO A 16 2.17 3.92 30.58
N TRP A 17 1.67 2.69 30.43
CA TRP A 17 1.77 1.96 29.18
C TRP A 17 1.13 2.86 28.13
N GLY A 18 1.97 3.59 27.40
CA GLY A 18 1.52 4.27 26.20
C GLY A 18 0.90 3.20 25.33
N ALA A 19 -0.40 3.34 25.05
CA ALA A 19 -0.99 2.65 23.93
C ALA A 19 -0.13 3.05 22.73
N HIS A 20 0.75 2.15 22.27
CA HIS A 20 1.43 2.31 21.00
C HIS A 20 0.34 2.20 19.93
N GLY A 21 -0.37 3.31 19.71
CA GLY A 21 -1.21 3.46 18.54
C GLY A 21 -0.33 3.22 17.33
N GLN A 22 -0.84 2.45 16.37
CA GLN A 22 -0.21 2.20 15.09
C GLN A 22 0.21 3.55 14.48
N GLN A 23 1.52 3.79 14.46
CA GLN A 23 2.08 5.06 13.99
C GLN A 23 2.12 5.03 12.47
N TRP A 24 1.52 6.05 11.86
CA TRP A 24 1.51 6.20 10.41
C TRP A 24 2.71 7.04 9.97
N SER A 25 3.33 6.65 8.85
CA SER A 25 4.42 7.38 8.22
C SER A 25 4.06 7.71 6.77
N THR A 26 4.52 8.85 6.27
CA THR A 26 4.32 9.21 4.86
C THR A 26 5.48 8.65 4.03
N TYR A 27 5.16 7.78 3.08
CA TYR A 27 6.07 7.33 2.04
C TYR A 27 5.98 8.29 0.83
N ARG A 28 7.12 8.87 0.45
CA ARG A 28 7.25 9.82 -0.66
C ARG A 28 8.59 9.62 -1.37
N PRO A 29 8.69 8.62 -2.28
CA PRO A 29 9.94 8.36 -2.98
C PRO A 29 10.34 9.56 -3.85
N VAL A 30 11.62 9.92 -3.78
CA VAL A 30 12.17 11.10 -4.47
C VAL A 30 12.02 10.93 -5.97
N GLY A 31 11.48 11.95 -6.65
CA GLY A 31 11.28 11.97 -8.11
C GLY A 31 10.13 11.10 -8.64
N ALA A 32 9.53 10.24 -7.81
CA ALA A 32 8.44 9.36 -8.26
C ALA A 32 7.13 10.12 -8.51
N GLY A 33 6.93 11.28 -7.88
CA GLY A 33 5.75 12.13 -8.11
C GLY A 33 4.47 11.66 -7.42
N PHE A 34 4.56 10.89 -6.34
CA PHE A 34 3.40 10.56 -5.49
C PHE A 34 3.78 10.54 -4.01
N SER A 35 2.78 10.52 -3.14
CA SER A 35 2.92 10.23 -1.71
C SER A 35 1.75 9.38 -1.22
N ILE A 36 1.98 8.58 -0.19
CA ILE A 36 0.96 7.78 0.48
C ILE A 36 1.34 7.58 1.96
N ASP A 37 0.37 7.44 2.85
CA ASP A 37 0.63 7.11 4.25
C ASP A 37 0.59 5.59 4.45
N LEU A 38 1.59 5.05 5.12
CA LEU A 38 1.69 3.63 5.48
C LEU A 38 1.61 3.46 7.01
N PRO A 39 1.02 2.35 7.49
CA PRO A 39 0.78 2.11 8.91
C PRO A 39 2.01 1.61 9.70
N GLY A 40 3.17 2.18 9.43
CA GLY A 40 4.42 1.78 10.05
C GLY A 40 5.60 2.27 9.22
N GLU A 41 6.78 1.78 9.55
CA GLU A 41 7.96 1.94 8.71
C GLU A 41 7.95 0.86 7.61
N PRO A 42 7.98 1.22 6.32
CA PRO A 42 7.90 0.25 5.25
C PRO A 42 9.23 -0.44 4.95
N THR A 43 9.14 -1.70 4.55
CA THR A 43 10.22 -2.38 3.82
C THR A 43 10.20 -1.87 2.39
N ILE A 44 11.35 -1.40 1.89
CA ILE A 44 11.48 -0.86 0.53
C ILE A 44 12.27 -1.84 -0.33
N GLU A 45 11.72 -2.17 -1.49
CA GLU A 45 12.34 -3.09 -2.45
C GLU A 45 12.25 -2.52 -3.87
N SER A 46 13.13 -3.03 -4.74
CA SER A 46 13.10 -2.74 -6.17
C SER A 46 13.44 -4.01 -6.93
N GLU A 47 12.67 -4.30 -7.97
CA GLU A 47 12.89 -5.45 -8.84
C GLU A 47 12.80 -5.04 -10.31
N THR A 48 13.57 -5.73 -11.13
CA THR A 48 13.47 -5.63 -12.59
C THR A 48 12.76 -6.87 -13.11
N SER A 49 11.70 -6.65 -13.88
CA SER A 49 10.95 -7.73 -14.53
C SER A 49 10.85 -7.50 -16.03
N GLU A 50 10.84 -8.57 -16.80
CA GLU A 50 10.51 -8.49 -18.23
C GLU A 50 9.01 -8.18 -18.38
N SER A 51 8.68 -7.27 -19.31
CA SER A 51 7.30 -6.97 -19.68
C SER A 51 7.17 -6.95 -21.20
N ALA A 52 5.94 -6.89 -21.71
CA ALA A 52 5.68 -6.72 -23.14
C ALA A 52 6.33 -5.44 -23.71
N ALA A 53 6.62 -4.45 -22.86
CA ALA A 53 7.28 -3.20 -23.20
C ALA A 53 8.82 -3.24 -23.10
N GLY A 54 9.41 -4.38 -22.71
CA GLY A 54 10.81 -4.51 -22.32
C GLY A 54 11.01 -4.58 -20.80
N PRO A 55 12.26 -4.58 -20.30
CA PRO A 55 12.53 -4.63 -18.88
C PRO A 55 11.99 -3.37 -18.19
N VAL A 56 11.25 -3.57 -17.10
CA VAL A 56 10.69 -2.50 -16.28
C VAL A 56 11.19 -2.63 -14.85
N GLU A 57 11.46 -1.48 -14.23
CA GLU A 57 11.81 -1.41 -12.81
C GLU A 57 10.55 -1.07 -12.01
N THR A 58 10.26 -1.93 -11.03
CA THR A 58 9.18 -1.76 -10.07
C THR A 58 9.79 -1.49 -8.70
N HIS A 59 9.35 -0.42 -8.06
CA HIS A 59 9.73 -0.10 -6.69
C HIS A 59 8.53 -0.27 -5.78
N SER A 60 8.72 -0.88 -4.63
CA SER A 60 7.65 -1.15 -3.67
C SER A 60 8.04 -0.69 -2.25
N ALA A 61 7.02 -0.35 -1.47
CA ALA A 61 7.08 -0.08 -0.05
C ALA A 61 5.94 -0.85 0.63
N SER A 62 6.28 -1.77 1.52
CA SER A 62 5.31 -2.70 2.13
C SER A 62 5.32 -2.62 3.66
N VAL A 63 4.13 -2.74 4.26
CA VAL A 63 3.93 -2.87 5.71
C VAL A 63 2.91 -3.96 5.96
N GLU A 64 3.19 -4.86 6.90
CA GLU A 64 2.23 -5.83 7.41
C GLU A 64 1.72 -5.40 8.79
N VAL A 65 0.40 -5.46 8.99
CA VAL A 65 -0.24 -5.21 10.28
C VAL A 65 -1.23 -6.34 10.57
N GLY A 66 -0.85 -7.24 11.48
CA GLY A 66 -1.63 -8.44 11.76
C GLY A 66 -1.71 -9.34 10.53
N GLN A 67 -2.91 -9.56 10.01
CA GLN A 67 -3.15 -10.36 8.78
C GLN A 67 -3.31 -9.50 7.52
N ALA A 68 -3.13 -8.18 7.64
CA ALA A 68 -3.33 -7.26 6.54
C ALA A 68 -1.99 -6.74 5.99
N GLY A 69 -1.84 -6.77 4.67
CA GLY A 69 -0.71 -6.21 3.95
C GLY A 69 -1.07 -4.89 3.27
N TYR A 70 -0.20 -3.90 3.39
CA TYR A 70 -0.27 -2.61 2.71
C TYR A 70 0.94 -2.50 1.81
N VAL A 71 0.73 -2.34 0.51
CA VAL A 71 1.82 -2.21 -0.47
C VAL A 71 1.55 -0.99 -1.32
N SER A 72 2.53 -0.09 -1.37
CA SER A 72 2.58 0.95 -2.39
C SER A 72 3.66 0.56 -3.39
N MET A 73 3.37 0.60 -4.68
CA MET A 73 4.39 0.39 -5.70
C MET A 73 4.23 1.32 -6.89
N TYR A 74 5.32 1.53 -7.61
CA TYR A 74 5.29 2.20 -8.90
C TYR A 74 6.23 1.50 -9.89
N THR A 75 5.77 1.40 -11.13
CA THR A 75 6.51 0.80 -12.24
C THR A 75 6.69 1.85 -13.34
N VAL A 76 7.93 2.06 -13.76
CA VAL A 76 8.25 2.99 -14.85
C VAL A 76 8.40 2.21 -16.15
N TYR A 77 7.52 2.49 -17.10
CA TYR A 77 7.57 1.90 -18.43
C TYR A 77 8.41 2.77 -19.37
N PRO A 78 9.07 2.18 -20.38
CA PRO A 78 9.73 2.93 -21.44
C PRO A 78 8.75 3.90 -22.15
N GLU A 79 9.21 5.12 -22.45
CA GLU A 79 8.40 6.14 -23.15
C GLU A 79 7.88 5.66 -24.52
N SER A 80 8.60 4.76 -25.17
CA SER A 80 8.24 4.16 -26.48
C SER A 80 6.96 3.34 -26.47
N THR A 81 6.39 3.05 -25.30
CA THR A 81 5.15 2.28 -25.17
C THR A 81 3.93 2.97 -25.77
N GLY A 82 3.86 4.31 -25.70
CA GLY A 82 2.75 5.09 -26.25
C GLY A 82 1.36 4.68 -25.74
N MET A 83 1.27 3.98 -24.61
CA MET A 83 0.01 3.45 -24.08
C MET A 83 -0.85 4.58 -23.53
N GLU A 84 -2.11 4.59 -23.93
CA GLU A 84 -3.12 5.46 -23.32
C GLU A 84 -3.42 5.01 -21.88
N ALA A 85 -3.82 5.94 -21.02
CA ALA A 85 -3.95 5.65 -19.59
C ALA A 85 -4.96 4.53 -19.29
N ASP A 86 -6.12 4.51 -19.96
CA ASP A 86 -7.11 3.45 -19.76
C ASP A 86 -6.62 2.08 -20.25
N GLU A 87 -5.85 2.04 -21.35
CA GLU A 87 -5.27 0.79 -21.86
C GLU A 87 -4.23 0.23 -20.88
N ALA A 88 -3.38 1.10 -20.33
CA ALA A 88 -2.41 0.71 -19.31
C ALA A 88 -3.09 0.19 -18.03
N LEU A 89 -4.19 0.80 -17.62
CA LEU A 89 -4.96 0.37 -16.45
C LEU A 89 -5.71 -0.95 -16.68
N ASP A 90 -6.27 -1.16 -17.89
CA ASP A 90 -6.90 -2.42 -18.26
C ASP A 90 -5.84 -3.55 -18.33
N ALA A 91 -4.66 -3.29 -18.92
CA ALA A 91 -3.56 -4.24 -18.94
C ALA A 91 -3.05 -4.60 -17.53
N ALA A 92 -2.95 -3.61 -16.64
CA ALA A 92 -2.56 -3.84 -15.25
C ALA A 92 -3.58 -4.72 -14.50
N ARG A 93 -4.89 -4.48 -14.69
CA ARG A 93 -5.94 -5.37 -14.16
C ARG A 93 -5.79 -6.78 -14.71
N ASP A 94 -5.64 -6.92 -16.02
CA ASP A 94 -5.62 -8.22 -16.68
C ASP A 94 -4.40 -9.04 -16.27
N GLY A 95 -3.24 -8.39 -16.07
CA GLY A 95 -2.04 -9.03 -15.52
C GLY A 95 -2.25 -9.61 -14.11
N MET A 96 -3.11 -9.00 -13.28
CA MET A 96 -3.47 -9.56 -11.97
C MET A 96 -4.37 -10.81 -12.07
N LEU A 97 -4.99 -11.05 -13.23
CA LEU A 97 -5.94 -12.15 -13.46
C LEU A 97 -5.34 -13.27 -14.34
N GLU A 98 -4.17 -13.03 -14.95
CA GLU A 98 -3.59 -13.87 -16.00
C GLU A 98 -3.32 -15.31 -15.54
N ASP A 99 -2.84 -15.49 -14.31
CA ASP A 99 -2.51 -16.83 -13.77
C ASP A 99 -3.75 -17.66 -13.36
N GLY A 100 -4.95 -17.06 -13.44
CA GLY A 100 -6.22 -17.69 -13.10
C GLY A 100 -6.42 -17.95 -11.60
N LYS A 101 -5.51 -17.48 -10.74
CA LYS A 101 -5.60 -17.65 -9.28
C LYS A 101 -6.42 -16.55 -8.63
N SER A 102 -6.58 -15.42 -9.30
CA SER A 102 -7.41 -14.31 -8.82
C SER A 102 -8.76 -14.23 -9.53
N LYS A 103 -9.79 -13.87 -8.77
CA LYS A 103 -11.16 -13.65 -9.28
C LYS A 103 -11.58 -12.22 -9.04
N LEU A 104 -11.86 -11.47 -10.11
CA LEU A 104 -12.40 -10.13 -10.02
C LEU A 104 -13.77 -10.13 -9.33
N ARG A 105 -13.93 -9.30 -8.29
CA ARG A 105 -15.19 -9.09 -7.57
C ARG A 105 -15.83 -7.75 -7.92
N GLU A 106 -15.02 -6.72 -8.02
CA GLU A 106 -15.48 -5.35 -8.24
C GLU A 106 -14.44 -4.59 -9.09
N GLU A 107 -14.93 -3.68 -9.93
CA GLU A 107 -14.11 -2.77 -10.69
C GLU A 107 -14.81 -1.42 -10.83
N ASN A 108 -14.08 -0.34 -10.54
CA ASN A 108 -14.56 1.02 -10.64
C ASN A 108 -13.59 1.88 -11.44
N ARG A 109 -14.12 2.61 -12.43
CA ARG A 109 -13.43 3.68 -13.14
C ARG A 109 -13.61 4.98 -12.37
N LEU A 110 -12.52 5.69 -12.11
CA LEU A 110 -12.53 6.95 -11.38
C LEU A 110 -11.40 7.86 -11.86
N THR A 111 -11.24 9.01 -11.21
CA THR A 111 -10.12 9.92 -11.46
C THR A 111 -9.46 10.33 -10.16
N ILE A 112 -8.13 10.44 -10.17
CA ILE A 112 -7.36 11.07 -9.09
C ILE A 112 -6.68 12.30 -9.68
N SER A 113 -7.03 13.49 -9.19
CA SER A 113 -6.52 14.77 -9.72
C SER A 113 -6.72 14.92 -11.24
N ASN A 114 -7.92 14.55 -11.74
CA ASN A 114 -8.29 14.51 -13.16
C ASN A 114 -7.48 13.54 -14.05
N ILE A 115 -6.67 12.66 -13.45
CA ILE A 115 -5.99 11.58 -14.15
C ILE A 115 -6.83 10.30 -14.05
N PRO A 116 -7.01 9.55 -15.16
CA PRO A 116 -7.68 8.25 -15.12
C PRO A 116 -7.09 7.31 -14.07
N ALA A 117 -7.97 6.65 -13.33
CA ALA A 117 -7.62 5.72 -12.29
C ALA A 117 -8.61 4.54 -12.28
N ARG A 118 -8.16 3.41 -11.75
CA ARG A 118 -8.94 2.17 -11.66
C ARG A 118 -8.85 1.64 -10.24
N ARG A 119 -9.99 1.32 -9.62
CA ARG A 119 -10.02 0.57 -8.37
C ARG A 119 -10.61 -0.80 -8.63
N VAL A 120 -9.88 -1.85 -8.28
CA VAL A 120 -10.34 -3.23 -8.40
C VAL A 120 -10.34 -3.91 -7.04
N ALA A 121 -11.29 -4.81 -6.82
CA ALA A 121 -11.27 -5.76 -5.72
C ALA A 121 -11.30 -7.17 -6.31
N LEU A 122 -10.41 -8.03 -5.83
CA LEU A 122 -10.27 -9.41 -6.29
C LEU A 122 -10.09 -10.35 -5.11
N TYR A 123 -10.48 -11.59 -5.33
CA TYR A 123 -10.23 -12.69 -4.40
C TYR A 123 -9.13 -13.57 -4.95
N ASP A 124 -8.02 -13.60 -4.23
CA ASP A 124 -6.93 -14.50 -4.53
C ASP A 124 -7.24 -15.89 -3.93
N THR A 125 -7.32 -16.88 -4.81
CA THR A 125 -7.73 -18.24 -4.42
C THR A 125 -6.59 -19.06 -3.82
N GLU A 126 -5.34 -18.62 -3.91
CA GLU A 126 -4.19 -19.29 -3.33
C GLU A 126 -3.99 -18.86 -1.88
N SER A 127 -3.77 -17.56 -1.67
CA SER A 127 -3.63 -16.91 -0.36
C SER A 127 -4.94 -16.83 0.44
N LYS A 128 -6.09 -16.96 -0.24
CA LYS A 128 -7.44 -16.78 0.34
C LYS A 128 -7.71 -15.35 0.84
N LEU A 129 -6.97 -14.37 0.34
CA LEU A 129 -7.14 -12.95 0.68
C LEU A 129 -8.04 -12.22 -0.32
N VAL A 130 -8.65 -11.15 0.16
CA VAL A 130 -9.23 -10.12 -0.69
C VAL A 130 -8.16 -9.05 -0.91
N ILE A 131 -7.91 -8.74 -2.18
CA ILE A 131 -6.96 -7.73 -2.61
C ILE A 131 -7.76 -6.57 -3.19
N VAL A 132 -7.53 -5.38 -2.67
CA VAL A 132 -8.04 -4.12 -3.21
C VAL A 132 -6.86 -3.35 -3.78
N ASN A 133 -6.93 -2.99 -5.06
CA ASN A 133 -5.88 -2.25 -5.74
C ASN A 133 -6.43 -0.95 -6.33
N LEU A 134 -5.84 0.18 -5.95
CA LEU A 134 -6.03 1.48 -6.59
C LEU A 134 -4.86 1.74 -7.53
N MET A 135 -5.16 1.85 -8.81
CA MET A 135 -4.20 2.01 -9.91
C MET A 135 -4.36 3.39 -10.55
N VAL A 136 -3.25 4.07 -10.82
CA VAL A 136 -3.22 5.36 -11.52
C VAL A 136 -2.08 5.32 -12.53
N TYR A 137 -2.33 5.72 -13.78
CA TYR A 137 -1.30 5.78 -14.81
C TYR A 137 -1.05 7.23 -15.25
N ARG A 138 0.19 7.71 -15.11
CA ARG A 138 0.59 9.07 -15.49
C ARG A 138 2.03 9.11 -15.97
N ASN A 139 2.27 9.69 -17.15
CA ASN A 139 3.61 9.91 -17.73
C ASN A 139 4.47 8.63 -17.69
N ASN A 140 3.96 7.56 -18.31
CA ASN A 140 4.60 6.24 -18.40
C ASN A 140 4.86 5.56 -17.05
N THR A 141 4.17 5.97 -15.98
CA THR A 141 4.32 5.36 -14.66
C THR A 141 2.97 4.86 -14.17
N LEU A 142 2.93 3.57 -13.86
CA LEU A 142 1.81 2.95 -13.15
C LEU A 142 2.10 3.05 -11.66
N TYR A 143 1.19 3.68 -10.91
CA TYR A 143 1.19 3.70 -9.46
C TYR A 143 0.12 2.75 -8.96
N GLN A 144 0.44 1.94 -7.96
CA GLN A 144 -0.49 1.00 -7.35
C GLN A 144 -0.45 1.16 -5.82
N SER A 145 -1.63 1.25 -5.23
CA SER A 145 -1.83 1.13 -3.79
C SER A 145 -2.64 -0.13 -3.57
N ILE A 146 -2.06 -1.12 -2.89
CA ILE A 146 -2.61 -2.45 -2.72
C ILE A 146 -2.84 -2.70 -1.25
N TYR A 147 -4.04 -3.15 -0.91
CA TYR A 147 -4.41 -3.64 0.40
C TYR A 147 -4.87 -5.08 0.28
N ALA A 148 -4.21 -5.99 0.99
CA ALA A 148 -4.58 -7.40 1.05
C ALA A 148 -5.01 -7.75 2.47
N ALA A 149 -6.18 -8.36 2.64
CA ALA A 149 -6.70 -8.72 3.95
C ALA A 149 -7.59 -9.97 3.85
N PRO A 150 -7.87 -10.66 4.98
CA PRO A 150 -8.89 -11.69 5.02
C PRO A 150 -10.25 -11.15 4.53
N PRO A 151 -11.13 -12.02 4.01
CA PRO A 151 -12.50 -11.63 3.68
C PRO A 151 -13.20 -10.94 4.85
N ASP A 152 -14.03 -9.96 4.53
CA ASP A 152 -14.77 -9.11 5.46
C ASP A 152 -13.88 -8.15 6.29
N GLN A 153 -12.59 -8.02 5.92
CA GLN A 153 -11.63 -7.09 6.52
C GLN A 153 -10.97 -6.15 5.50
N GLU A 154 -11.43 -6.16 4.24
CA GLU A 154 -10.91 -5.30 3.17
C GLU A 154 -11.30 -3.82 3.34
N ASP A 155 -12.38 -3.52 4.06
CA ASP A 155 -12.95 -2.17 4.23
C ASP A 155 -12.98 -1.73 5.71
N THR A 156 -11.79 -1.43 6.24
CA THR A 156 -11.59 -0.92 7.60
C THR A 156 -11.26 0.58 7.59
N ASP A 157 -11.28 1.23 8.75
CA ASP A 157 -10.84 2.63 8.85
C ASP A 157 -9.38 2.79 8.39
N ASN A 158 -8.53 1.80 8.67
CA ASN A 158 -7.14 1.81 8.24
C ASN A 158 -7.02 1.65 6.71
N SER A 159 -7.76 0.74 6.08
CA SER A 159 -7.68 0.60 4.61
C SER A 159 -8.25 1.82 3.90
N ARG A 160 -9.37 2.39 4.40
CA ARG A 160 -9.91 3.66 3.90
C ARG A 160 -8.91 4.81 4.03
N ARG A 161 -8.23 4.94 5.18
CA ARG A 161 -7.18 5.94 5.38
C ARG A 161 -6.02 5.75 4.41
N PHE A 162 -5.55 4.51 4.24
CA PHE A 162 -4.48 4.17 3.31
C PHE A 162 -4.80 4.64 1.89
N PHE A 163 -5.95 4.24 1.33
CA PHE A 163 -6.34 4.66 -0.02
C PHE A 163 -6.58 6.17 -0.13
N ALA A 164 -7.23 6.79 0.87
CA ALA A 164 -7.50 8.23 0.86
C ALA A 164 -6.23 9.09 0.99
N SER A 165 -5.13 8.52 1.50
CA SER A 165 -3.86 9.22 1.65
C SER A 165 -3.06 9.31 0.35
N PHE A 166 -3.36 8.47 -0.65
CA PHE A 166 -2.67 8.49 -1.93
C PHE A 166 -2.87 9.84 -2.63
N LYS A 167 -1.76 10.48 -3.01
CA LYS A 167 -1.76 11.74 -3.73
C LYS A 167 -0.73 11.72 -4.83
N LEU A 168 -1.17 12.13 -6.02
CA LEU A 168 -0.25 12.60 -7.04
C LEU A 168 0.29 13.96 -6.64
N ILE A 169 1.61 14.12 -6.77
CA ILE A 169 2.33 15.36 -6.52
C ILE A 169 3.13 15.72 -7.78
N GLU A 170 3.66 16.93 -7.80
CA GLU A 170 4.64 17.36 -8.79
C GLU A 170 5.93 16.54 -8.63
N ARG A 171 6.57 16.20 -9.75
CA ARG A 171 7.85 15.48 -9.79
C ARG A 171 9.00 16.44 -9.53
#